data_AF-A0AB74M2R3-F1
#
_entry.id   AF-A0AB74M2R3-F1
#
_cell.length_a   1.000
_cell.length_b   1.000
_cell.length_c   1.000
_cell.angle_alpha   90.00
_cell.angle_beta   90.00
_cell.angle_gamma   90.00
#
_symmetry.space_group_name_H-M   'P 1'
#
loop_
_entity.id
_entity.type
_entity.pdbx_description
1 polymer ?
#
loop_
_entity_poly.entity_id
_entity_poly.type
_entity_poly.pdbx_seq_one_letter_code
_entity_poly.pdbx_strand_id
1 'polypeptide(L)' 'MRFLLLDIAPAEAVQCSLFLRPDDPRRVKLMGAVDHLNHRYGRDRVRYASTGIERGWKLRVEFLSPRFTTRWSELLSV' A
#
# COMPACT_ATOMS: atom_id res chain seq x y z
N MET A 1 -5.90 -16.45 0.60
CA MET A 1 -4.65 -15.80 1.07
C MET A 1 -4.96 -14.43 1.67
N ARG A 2 -4.71 -14.23 2.97
CA ARG A 2 -4.88 -12.96 3.68
C ARG A 2 -3.48 -12.48 4.11
N PHE A 3 -3.03 -11.36 3.57
CA PHE A 3 -1.77 -10.75 3.96
C PHE A 3 -2.04 -9.85 5.17
N LEU A 4 -1.32 -10.10 6.26
CA LEU A 4 -1.35 -9.25 7.43
C LEU A 4 -0.21 -8.24 7.29
N LEU A 5 -0.54 -6.96 7.16
CA LEU A 5 0.43 -5.86 7.12
C LEU A 5 0.54 -5.31 8.53
N LEU A 6 1.52 -5.84 9.29
CA LEU A 6 1.74 -5.49 10.69
C LEU A 6 2.43 -4.14 10.89
N ASP A 7 3.03 -3.60 9.84
CA ASP A 7 3.94 -2.45 9.92
C ASP A 7 3.40 -1.20 9.22
N ILE A 8 2.08 -1.18 8.95
CA ILE A 8 1.39 0.02 8.46
C ILE A 8 0.73 0.70 9.66
N ALA A 9 1.17 1.92 9.94
CA ALA A 9 0.56 2.81 10.92
C ALA A 9 0.02 4.07 10.23
N PRO A 10 -1.05 4.69 10.76
CA PRO A 10 -1.46 6.02 10.31
C PRO A 10 -0.36 7.04 10.58
N ALA A 11 -0.23 8.06 9.72
CA ALA A 11 0.84 9.05 9.78
C ALA A 11 0.88 9.79 11.13
N GLU A 12 -0.29 9.92 11.78
CA GLU A 12 -0.48 10.56 13.07
C GLU A 12 -0.04 9.67 14.25
N ALA A 13 0.04 8.35 14.06
CA ALA A 13 0.45 7.39 15.09
C ALA A 13 1.94 7.01 15.02
N VAL A 14 2.70 7.63 14.11
CA VAL A 14 4.14 7.41 14.03
C VAL A 14 4.80 8.11 15.21
N GLN A 15 5.33 7.31 16.14
CA GLN A 15 6.13 7.83 17.25
C GLN A 15 7.36 8.55 16.68
N CYS A 16 7.43 9.86 16.90
CA CYS A 16 8.63 10.63 16.57
C CYS A 16 9.80 10.13 17.44
N SER A 17 10.96 9.90 16.83
CA SER A 17 12.17 9.58 17.58
C SER A 17 12.81 10.87 18.12
N LEU A 18 13.49 10.77 19.26
CA LEU A 18 14.20 11.90 19.90
C LEU A 18 15.18 12.62 18.96
N PHE A 19 15.68 11.93 17.93
CA PHE A 19 16.65 12.45 16.97
C PHE A 19 16.10 12.58 15.56
N LEU A 20 14.92 12.02 15.28
CA LEU A 20 14.28 12.10 13.97
C LEU A 20 13.26 13.22 13.97
N ARG A 21 13.44 14.15 13.03
CA ARG A 21 12.46 15.21 12.81
C ARG A 21 11.16 14.60 12.25
N PRO A 22 9.99 15.18 12.59
CA PRO A 22 8.74 14.86 11.92
C PRO A 22 8.88 14.92 10.40
N ASP A 23 7.97 14.26 9.70
CA ASP A 23 7.88 14.29 8.24
C ASP A 23 7.98 15.72 7.70
N ASP A 24 8.94 15.96 6.80
CA ASP A 24 9.15 17.26 6.19
C ASP A 24 7.84 17.72 5.49
N PRO A 25 7.28 18.89 5.81
CA PRO A 25 6.06 19.40 5.18
C PRO A 25 6.13 19.44 3.65
N ARG A 26 7.33 19.60 3.06
CA ARG A 26 7.56 19.53 1.62
C ARG A 26 7.35 18.11 1.09
N ARG A 27 7.79 17.10 1.83
CA ARG A 27 7.61 15.69 1.49
C ARG A 27 6.13 15.30 1.52
N VAL A 28 5.40 15.74 2.53
CA VAL A 28 3.94 15.52 2.64
C VAL A 28 3.21 16.11 1.42
N LYS A 29 3.52 17.36 1.06
CA LYS A 29 2.93 18.02 -0.13
C LYS A 29 3.29 17.30 -1.43
N LEU A 30 4.55 16.88 -1.57
CA LEU A 30 5.02 16.14 -2.73
C LEU A 30 4.27 14.81 -2.89
N MET A 31 4.16 14.03 -1.83
CA MET A 31 3.43 12.76 -1.85
C MET A 31 1.96 12.97 -2.22
N GLY A 32 1.30 13.97 -1.63
CA GLY A 32 -0.09 14.30 -2.00
C GLY A 32 -0.25 14.69 -3.48
N ALA A 33 0.70 15.42 -4.06
CA ALA A 33 0.68 15.76 -5.49
C ALA A 33 0.86 14.53 -6.39
N VAL A 34 1.79 13.63 -6.02
CA VAL A 34 2.01 12.36 -6.73
C VAL A 34 0.76 11.49 -6.68
N ASP A 35 0.12 11.38 -5.51
CA ASP A 35 -1.11 10.61 -5.33
C ASP A 35 -2.26 11.19 -6.16
N HIS A 36 -2.40 12.53 -6.19
CA HIS A 36 -3.39 13.20 -7.02
C HIS A 36 -3.19 12.91 -8.51
N LEU A 37 -1.96 12.97 -9.00
CA LEU A 37 -1.62 12.64 -10.39
C LEU A 37 -1.92 11.18 -10.72
N ASN A 38 -1.57 10.26 -9.83
CA ASN A 38 -1.85 8.83 -10.00
C ASN A 38 -3.35 8.52 -9.93
N HIS A 39 -4.12 9.25 -9.11
CA HIS A 39 -5.58 9.12 -9.08
C HIS A 39 -6.21 9.58 -10.40
N ARG A 40 -5.71 10.68 -10.98
CA ARG A 40 -6.25 11.27 -12.21
C ARG A 40 -5.89 10.50 -13.48
N TYR A 41 -4.63 10.10 -13.62
CA TYR A 41 -4.09 9.51 -14.86
C TYR A 41 -3.99 7.98 -14.84
N GLY A 42 -4.26 7.38 -13.68
CA GLY A 42 -4.18 5.93 -13.45
C GLY A 42 -3.01 5.54 -12.58
N ARG A 43 -3.13 4.36 -11.97
CA ARG A 43 -2.18 3.83 -10.99
C ARG A 43 -0.76 3.69 -11.57
N ASP A 44 0.24 4.13 -10.79
CA ASP A 44 1.68 4.10 -11.09
C ASP A 44 2.10 4.85 -12.35
N ARG A 45 1.35 5.88 -12.78
CA ARG A 45 1.74 6.75 -13.92
C ARG A 45 2.89 7.68 -13.56
N VAL A 46 2.87 8.22 -12.35
CA VAL A 46 3.93 9.06 -11.78
C VAL A 46 4.57 8.28 -10.64
N ARG A 47 5.90 8.11 -10.70
CA ARG A 47 6.70 7.40 -9.71
C ARG A 47 8.07 8.04 -9.59
N TYR A 48 8.76 7.78 -8.49
CA TYR A 48 10.14 8.23 -8.34
C TYR A 48 11.07 7.51 -9.31
N ALA A 49 12.02 8.24 -9.89
CA ALA A 49 13.01 7.67 -10.81
C ALA A 49 13.84 6.56 -10.14
N SER A 50 14.06 6.66 -8.83
CA SER A 50 14.78 5.67 -8.03
C SER A 50 14.01 4.37 -7.77
N THR A 51 12.70 4.31 -8.06
CA THR A 51 11.88 3.10 -7.85
C THR A 51 12.14 2.01 -8.89
N GLY A 52 12.84 2.33 -9.99
CA GLY A 52 13.05 1.40 -11.10
C GLY A 52 11.81 1.24 -11.99
N ILE A 53 12.03 0.68 -13.18
CA ILE A 53 11.00 0.55 -14.23
C ILE A 53 10.32 -0.82 -14.15
N GLU A 54 11.06 -1.86 -13.72
CA GLU A 54 10.55 -3.23 -13.65
C GLU A 54 9.66 -3.49 -12.44
N ARG A 55 8.49 -4.08 -12.70
CA ARG A 55 7.60 -4.64 -11.67
C ARG A 55 8.08 -6.05 -11.31
N GLY A 56 9.15 -6.15 -10.53
CA GLY A 56 9.79 -7.43 -10.18
C GLY A 56 8.93 -8.39 -9.34
N TRP A 57 7.85 -7.90 -8.72
CA TRP A 57 6.99 -8.73 -7.86
C TRP A 57 5.55 -8.79 -8.39
N LYS A 58 5.23 -9.84 -9.14
CA LYS A 58 3.84 -10.23 -9.41
C LYS A 58 3.44 -11.27 -8.37
N LEU A 59 2.35 -10.99 -7.66
CA LEU A 59 1.80 -11.94 -6.70
C LEU A 59 1.42 -13.23 -7.46
N ARG A 60 2.10 -14.35 -7.19
CA ARG A 60 1.76 -15.66 -7.75
C ARG A 60 0.55 -16.19 -7.00
N VAL A 61 -0.61 -16.16 -7.65
CA VAL A 61 -1.91 -16.51 -7.05
C VAL A 61 -2.41 -17.90 -7.48
N GLU A 62 -1.49 -18.82 -7.70
CA GLU A 62 -1.78 -20.16 -8.26
C GLU A 62 -2.53 -21.08 -7.27
N PHE A 63 -2.50 -20.79 -5.97
CA PHE A 63 -3.18 -21.58 -4.93
C PHE A 63 -3.98 -20.69 -3.95
N LEU A 64 -5.01 -20.00 -4.47
CA LEU A 64 -5.96 -19.27 -3.63
C LEU A 64 -6.88 -20.24 -2.89
N SER A 65 -6.75 -20.32 -1.56
CA SER A 65 -7.78 -20.94 -0.72
C SER A 65 -9.08 -20.11 -0.73
N PRO A 66 -10.26 -20.74 -0.63
CA PRO A 66 -11.53 -20.03 -0.49
C PRO A 66 -11.53 -19.13 0.75
N ARG A 67 -12.18 -17.97 0.64
CA ARG A 67 -12.15 -16.87 1.61
C ARG A 67 -13.23 -16.98 2.67
N PHE A 68 -13.32 -18.13 3.32
CA PHE A 68 -14.35 -18.49 4.31
C PHE A 68 -14.60 -17.43 5.41
N THR A 69 -13.56 -16.69 5.81
CA THR A 69 -13.66 -15.69 6.90
C THR A 69 -14.00 -14.28 6.43
N THR A 70 -14.06 -14.02 5.13
CA THR A 70 -14.23 -12.65 4.59
C THR A 70 -15.30 -12.53 3.51
N ARG A 71 -15.83 -13.65 3.01
CA ARG A 71 -16.94 -13.69 2.07
C ARG A 71 -17.92 -14.78 2.45
N TRP A 72 -19.12 -14.35 2.83
CA TRP A 72 -20.24 -15.23 3.16
C TRP A 72 -20.62 -16.15 1.99
N SER A 73 -20.47 -15.69 0.76
CA SER A 73 -20.73 -16.47 -0.46
C SER A 73 -19.74 -17.61 -0.73
N GLU A 74 -18.61 -17.64 -0.02
CA GLU A 74 -17.60 -18.70 -0.13
C GLU A 74 -17.67 -19.65 1.07
N LEU A 75 -18.64 -19.50 1.97
CA LEU A 75 -18.92 -20.47 3.04
C LEU A 75 -19.48 -21.75 2.45
N LEU A 76 -19.06 -22.89 3.01
CA LEU A 76 -19.59 -24.19 2.65
C LEU A 76 -21.09 -24.23 2.97
N SER A 77 -21.93 -24.24 1.94
CA SER A 77 -23.37 -24.53 2.10
C SER A 77 -23.53 -26.04 2.27
N VAL A 78 -24.02 -26.47 3.43
CA VAL A 78 -24.46 -27.85 3.72
C VAL A 78 -25.95 -27.96 3.49
#